data_AF-M3FZG4-F1
#
_entry.id   AF-M3FZG4-F1
#
_cell.length_a   1.000
_cell.length_b   1.000
_cell.length_c   1.000
_cell.angle_alpha   90.00
_cell.angle_beta   90.00
_cell.angle_gamma   90.00
#
_symmetry.space_group_name_H-M   'P 1'
#
loop_
_entity.id
_entity.type
_entity.pdbx_description
1 polymer ?
#
loop_
_entity_poly.entity_id
_entity_poly.type
_entity_poly.pdbx_seq_one_letter_code
_entity_poly.pdbx_strand_id
1 'polypeptide(L)'
;MSEDLTDYYEEIGLKVAYLHSEVETLDRVGIIRDLRKGIYDVLIGINLLREGLDIPEVSLVAILDADKEGFLRNYKSLIQTIGRAARNVNGTAILYADKTTDSMAKAIEETKRRRKIQEDHNLKFGITPLTIKKEVGDIIEREEKERTSEDLVLEDVEKKFNSKKFPNKEVLKEKLREEMMKAAKELDFERAAILRDKMLSIQTEDSSAKN
;
A
#
# COMPACT_ATOMS: atom_id res chain seq x y z
N MET A 1 15.10 -6.66 10.89
CA MET A 1 14.84 -7.88 10.08
C MET A 1 14.35 -7.55 8.68
N SER A 2 13.22 -6.86 8.50
CA SER A 2 12.74 -6.54 7.13
C SER A 2 13.64 -5.54 6.40
N GLU A 3 14.18 -4.55 7.12
CA GLU A 3 15.21 -3.62 6.61
C GLU A 3 16.49 -4.38 6.28
N ASP A 4 17.08 -5.08 7.25
CA ASP A 4 18.29 -5.90 7.01
C ASP A 4 18.17 -6.87 5.83
N LEU A 5 17.00 -7.49 5.63
CA LEU A 5 16.77 -8.39 4.49
C LEU A 5 16.66 -7.64 3.16
N THR A 6 16.10 -6.42 3.19
CA THR A 6 16.07 -5.55 2.02
C THR A 6 17.48 -5.15 1.64
N ASP A 7 18.26 -4.66 2.60
CA ASP A 7 19.66 -4.26 2.39
C ASP A 7 20.48 -5.43 1.83
N TYR A 8 20.33 -6.62 2.42
CA TYR A 8 20.99 -7.83 1.92
C TYR A 8 20.59 -8.18 0.47
N TYR A 9 19.32 -8.03 0.10
CA TYR A 9 18.85 -8.30 -1.26
C TYR A 9 19.38 -7.25 -2.25
N GLU A 10 19.48 -6.00 -1.85
CA GLU A 10 20.11 -4.94 -2.64
C GLU A 10 21.61 -5.23 -2.84
N GLU A 11 22.33 -5.64 -1.79
CA GLU A 11 23.77 -5.96 -1.84
C GLU A 11 24.08 -7.09 -2.83
N ILE A 12 23.23 -8.12 -2.91
CA ILE A 12 23.39 -9.22 -3.88
C ILE A 12 22.84 -8.87 -5.28
N GLY A 13 22.37 -7.64 -5.49
CA GLY A 13 21.96 -7.10 -6.79
C GLY A 13 20.52 -7.42 -7.20
N LEU A 14 19.64 -7.80 -6.27
CA LEU A 14 18.21 -7.95 -6.56
C LEU A 14 17.51 -6.59 -6.53
N LYS A 15 16.54 -6.42 -7.43
CA LYS A 15 15.67 -5.24 -7.43
C LYS A 15 14.58 -5.43 -6.38
N VAL A 16 14.81 -4.91 -5.19
CA VAL A 16 13.90 -5.05 -4.05
C VAL A 16 13.35 -3.70 -3.64
N ALA A 17 12.12 -3.71 -3.12
CA ALA A 17 11.53 -2.56 -2.44
C ALA A 17 11.08 -2.96 -1.03
N TYR A 18 11.27 -2.05 -0.07
CA TYR A 18 10.78 -2.21 1.28
C TYR A 18 9.47 -1.45 1.49
N LEU A 19 8.51 -2.09 2.16
CA LEU A 19 7.21 -1.52 2.50
C LEU A 19 6.99 -1.54 4.01
N HIS A 20 7.31 -0.41 4.67
CA HIS A 20 7.04 -0.21 6.09
C HIS A 20 5.67 0.43 6.36
N SER A 21 5.24 0.43 7.62
CA SER A 21 3.93 0.92 8.05
C SER A 21 3.76 2.44 7.98
N GLU A 22 4.85 3.18 7.87
CA GLU A 22 4.87 4.66 7.85
C GLU A 22 5.00 5.23 6.43
N VAL A 23 5.09 4.36 5.40
CA VAL A 23 5.06 4.80 4.00
C VAL A 23 3.70 5.44 3.72
N GLU A 24 3.72 6.68 3.21
CA GLU A 24 2.51 7.38 2.78
C GLU A 24 1.75 6.57 1.72
N THR A 25 0.42 6.69 1.68
CA THR A 25 -0.43 5.90 0.78
C THR A 25 -0.01 6.07 -0.69
N LEU A 26 0.39 7.28 -1.11
CA LEU A 26 0.84 7.59 -2.46
C LEU A 26 2.11 6.85 -2.85
N ASP A 27 3.09 6.81 -1.94
CA ASP A 27 4.36 6.14 -2.16
C ASP A 27 4.17 4.62 -2.24
N ARG A 28 3.24 4.07 -1.45
CA ARG A 28 2.88 2.64 -1.50
C ARG A 28 2.32 2.24 -2.86
N VAL A 29 1.47 3.06 -3.48
CA VAL A 29 0.97 2.78 -4.83
C VAL A 29 2.06 2.88 -5.88
N GLY A 30 2.97 3.85 -5.75
CA GLY A 30 4.17 3.94 -6.59
C GLY A 30 4.96 2.63 -6.56
N ILE A 31 5.30 2.14 -5.37
CA ILE A 31 6.07 0.90 -5.18
C ILE A 31 5.34 -0.32 -5.79
N ILE A 32 4.04 -0.45 -5.54
CA ILE A 32 3.23 -1.55 -6.11
C ILE A 32 3.21 -1.47 -7.64
N ARG A 33 3.05 -0.28 -8.20
CA ARG A 33 3.06 -0.06 -9.64
C ARG A 33 4.42 -0.44 -10.24
N ASP A 34 5.51 -0.09 -9.57
CA ASP A 34 6.86 -0.36 -10.03
C ASP A 34 7.19 -1.86 -9.94
N LEU A 35 6.68 -2.56 -8.92
CA LEU A 35 6.70 -4.03 -8.86
C LEU A 35 5.95 -4.64 -10.06
N ARG A 36 4.75 -4.13 -10.39
CA ARG A 36 3.97 -4.60 -11.55
C ARG A 36 4.66 -4.34 -12.90
N LYS A 37 5.48 -3.29 -12.99
CA LYS A 37 6.28 -2.97 -14.18
C LYS A 37 7.58 -3.78 -14.28
N GLY A 38 7.94 -4.54 -13.25
CA GLY A 38 9.24 -5.23 -13.18
C GLY A 38 10.43 -4.29 -12.93
N ILE A 39 10.16 -3.10 -12.38
CA ILE A 39 11.22 -2.23 -11.84
C ILE A 39 11.75 -2.87 -10.56
N TYR A 40 10.86 -3.40 -9.72
CA TYR A 40 11.21 -4.29 -8.63
C TYR A 40 10.78 -5.71 -8.96
N ASP A 41 11.56 -6.68 -8.51
CA ASP A 41 11.26 -8.11 -8.60
C ASP A 41 10.78 -8.66 -7.24
N VAL A 42 11.15 -8.01 -6.14
CA VAL A 42 10.84 -8.42 -4.78
C VAL A 42 10.26 -7.27 -3.96
N LEU A 43 9.23 -7.56 -3.16
CA LEU A 43 8.66 -6.63 -2.19
C LEU A 43 8.75 -7.26 -0.79
N ILE A 44 9.42 -6.58 0.14
CA ILE A 44 9.55 -7.01 1.53
C ILE A 44 8.70 -6.10 2.41
N GLY A 45 7.91 -6.68 3.33
CA GLY A 45 7.12 -5.89 4.25
C GLY A 45 6.63 -6.69 5.45
N ILE A 46 6.40 -5.99 6.56
CA ILE A 46 5.92 -6.59 7.82
C ILE A 46 4.44 -6.96 7.72
N ASN A 47 3.65 -6.06 7.14
CA ASN A 47 2.23 -6.25 6.93
C ASN A 47 1.83 -5.90 5.49
N LEU A 48 1.84 -6.93 4.65
CA LEU A 48 1.33 -6.85 3.28
C LEU A 48 -0.22 -6.96 3.23
N LEU A 49 -0.88 -7.04 4.39
CA LEU A 49 -2.33 -7.30 4.54
C LEU A 49 -3.19 -6.05 4.53
N ARG A 50 -2.88 -5.04 3.71
CA ARG A 50 -3.90 -4.04 3.37
C ARG A 50 -4.70 -4.53 2.15
N GLU A 51 -6.00 -4.28 2.19
CA GLU A 51 -6.90 -4.45 1.07
C GLU A 51 -6.27 -3.73 -0.14
N GLY A 52 -6.10 -4.41 -1.27
CA GLY A 52 -5.57 -3.76 -2.48
C GLY A 52 -4.29 -4.31 -3.13
N LEU A 53 -3.50 -5.19 -2.50
CA LEU A 53 -2.45 -5.92 -3.24
C LEU A 53 -3.07 -7.05 -4.08
N ASP A 54 -3.61 -6.68 -5.24
CA ASP A 54 -4.08 -7.58 -6.29
C ASP A 54 -3.08 -7.54 -7.46
N ILE A 55 -2.06 -8.37 -7.37
CA ILE A 55 -0.90 -8.36 -8.28
C ILE A 55 -0.82 -9.72 -8.97
N PRO A 56 -1.40 -9.90 -10.17
CA PRO A 56 -1.35 -11.16 -10.92
C PRO A 56 0.06 -11.62 -11.27
N GLU A 57 1.03 -10.71 -11.27
CA GLU A 57 2.43 -10.97 -11.57
C GLU A 57 3.14 -11.74 -10.42
N VAL A 58 2.63 -11.67 -9.19
CA VAL A 58 3.21 -12.36 -8.03
C VAL A 58 2.93 -13.86 -8.09
N SER A 59 3.99 -14.66 -8.26
CA SER A 59 3.93 -16.12 -8.24
C SER A 59 4.36 -16.75 -6.92
N LEU A 60 5.07 -16.01 -6.06
CA LEU A 60 5.61 -16.51 -4.80
C LEU A 60 5.33 -15.56 -3.64
N VAL A 61 4.89 -16.13 -2.53
CA VAL A 61 4.76 -15.45 -1.23
C VAL A 61 5.60 -16.17 -0.19
N ALA A 62 6.51 -15.44 0.47
CA ALA A 62 7.40 -15.98 1.50
C ALA A 62 7.02 -15.51 2.92
N ILE A 63 6.59 -16.50 3.68
CA ILE A 63 6.29 -16.67 5.11
C ILE A 63 7.44 -16.65 6.12
N LEU A 64 8.23 -15.60 6.32
CA LEU A 64 9.27 -15.65 7.35
C LEU A 64 8.68 -15.71 8.77
N ASP A 65 9.30 -16.48 9.66
CA ASP A 65 8.86 -16.65 11.06
C ASP A 65 7.37 -17.04 11.14
N ALA A 66 6.96 -18.03 10.35
CA ALA A 66 5.55 -18.43 10.25
C ALA A 66 4.99 -19.06 11.54
N ASP A 67 5.88 -19.56 12.41
CA ASP A 67 5.52 -20.18 13.69
C ASP A 67 5.51 -19.23 14.89
N LYS A 68 5.88 -17.95 14.68
CA LYS A 68 5.80 -16.92 15.72
C LYS A 68 4.37 -16.43 15.86
N GLU A 69 3.62 -17.06 16.75
CA GLU A 69 2.22 -16.72 16.99
C GLU A 69 2.04 -15.25 17.39
N GLY A 70 0.93 -14.66 16.97
CA GLY A 70 0.62 -13.25 17.17
C GLY A 70 -0.33 -12.73 16.11
N PHE A 71 -0.55 -11.40 16.08
CA PHE A 71 -1.49 -10.79 15.15
C PHE A 71 -1.17 -11.09 13.67
N LEU A 72 0.11 -11.08 13.29
CA LEU A 72 0.54 -11.28 11.90
C LEU A 72 0.60 -12.75 11.47
N ARG A 73 0.47 -13.70 12.41
CA ARG A 73 0.62 -15.15 12.16
C ARG A 73 -0.56 -15.97 12.69
N ASN A 74 -1.65 -15.31 13.05
CA ASN A 74 -2.90 -16.00 13.33
C ASN A 74 -3.48 -16.61 12.04
N TYR A 75 -4.43 -17.53 12.18
CA TYR A 75 -5.11 -18.20 11.08
C TYR A 75 -5.62 -17.24 9.98
N LYS A 76 -6.26 -16.11 10.35
CA LYS A 76 -6.82 -15.15 9.38
C LYS A 76 -5.72 -14.46 8.58
N SER A 77 -4.68 -13.98 9.26
CA SER A 77 -3.54 -13.30 8.64
C SER A 77 -2.76 -14.23 7.71
N LEU A 78 -2.56 -15.49 8.10
CA LEU A 78 -1.91 -16.49 7.23
C LEU A 78 -2.74 -16.75 5.96
N ILE A 79 -4.05 -16.96 6.09
CA ILE A 79 -4.95 -17.15 4.94
C ILE A 79 -4.91 -15.95 3.99
N GLN A 80 -4.96 -14.73 4.51
CA GLN A 80 -4.90 -13.52 3.69
C GLN A 80 -3.54 -13.35 3.01
N THR A 81 -2.45 -13.73 3.68
CA THR A 81 -1.09 -13.66 3.12
C THR A 81 -0.92 -14.69 2.00
N ILE A 82 -1.31 -15.95 2.24
CA ILE A 82 -1.32 -17.03 1.24
C ILE A 82 -2.15 -16.63 0.02
N GLY A 83 -3.31 -15.99 0.25
CA GLY A 83 -4.22 -15.53 -0.81
C GLY A 83 -3.59 -14.56 -1.81
N ARG A 84 -2.47 -13.91 -1.49
CA ARG A 84 -1.76 -13.02 -2.42
C ARG A 84 -1.14 -13.78 -3.59
N ALA A 85 -0.77 -15.04 -3.41
CA ALA A 85 -0.29 -15.89 -4.49
C ALA A 85 -1.42 -16.41 -5.39
N ALA A 86 -2.68 -16.37 -4.94
CA ALA A 86 -3.80 -17.03 -5.62
C ALA A 86 -4.24 -16.37 -6.94
N ARG A 87 -3.64 -15.23 -7.31
CA ARG A 87 -3.93 -14.51 -8.57
C ARG A 87 -3.10 -15.01 -9.75
N ASN A 88 -2.08 -15.83 -9.49
CA ASN A 88 -1.19 -16.37 -10.50
C ASN A 88 -1.38 -17.89 -10.61
N VAL A 89 -1.35 -18.42 -11.83
CA VAL A 89 -1.46 -19.88 -12.07
C VAL A 89 -0.34 -20.67 -11.40
N ASN A 90 0.85 -20.09 -11.26
CA ASN A 90 2.01 -20.66 -10.59
C ASN A 90 2.13 -20.19 -9.12
N GLY A 91 1.04 -19.64 -8.57
CA GLY A 91 0.96 -19.12 -7.21
C GLY A 91 1.36 -20.13 -6.15
N THR A 92 2.43 -19.81 -5.41
CA THR A 92 3.00 -20.64 -4.35
C THR A 92 3.21 -19.82 -3.08
N ALA A 93 2.94 -20.41 -1.92
CA ALA A 93 3.25 -19.82 -0.62
C ALA A 93 4.22 -20.73 0.15
N ILE A 94 5.34 -20.19 0.60
CA ILE A 94 6.35 -20.89 1.41
C ILE A 94 6.27 -20.34 2.82
N LEU A 95 6.12 -21.21 3.83
CA LEU A 95 6.09 -20.84 5.24
C LEU A 95 7.38 -21.35 5.90
N TYR A 96 8.27 -20.45 6.29
CA TYR A 96 9.50 -20.77 7.02
C TYR A 96 9.20 -20.79 8.51
N ALA A 97 9.41 -21.95 9.14
CA ALA A 97 9.07 -22.21 10.54
C ALA A 97 9.88 -23.39 11.06
N ASP A 98 10.18 -23.38 12.36
CA ASP A 98 10.81 -24.53 13.02
C ASP A 98 9.76 -25.59 13.40
N LYS A 99 8.52 -25.15 13.68
CA LYS A 99 7.40 -26.02 14.04
C LYS A 99 6.10 -25.62 13.34
N THR A 100 5.20 -26.58 13.13
CA THR A 100 3.85 -26.29 12.64
C THR A 100 2.95 -25.89 13.81
N THR A 101 2.43 -24.66 13.81
CA THR A 101 1.45 -24.18 14.80
C THR A 101 0.02 -24.56 14.40
N ASP A 102 -0.93 -24.46 15.34
CA ASP A 102 -2.35 -24.67 15.07
C ASP A 102 -2.90 -23.69 14.02
N SER A 103 -2.46 -22.44 14.06
CA SER A 103 -2.83 -21.42 13.07
C SER A 103 -2.35 -21.79 11.67
N MET A 104 -1.11 -22.29 11.55
CA MET A 104 -0.55 -22.77 10.28
C MET A 104 -1.29 -24.01 9.78
N ALA A 105 -1.51 -25.01 10.65
CA ALA A 105 -2.20 -26.25 10.28
C ALA A 105 -3.59 -25.95 9.70
N LYS A 106 -4.38 -25.13 10.41
CA LYS A 106 -5.72 -24.69 9.94
C LYS A 106 -5.65 -23.93 8.61
N ALA A 107 -4.68 -23.02 8.46
CA ALA A 107 -4.53 -22.24 7.23
C ALA A 107 -4.15 -23.12 6.02
N ILE A 108 -3.25 -24.08 6.22
CA ILE A 108 -2.83 -25.04 5.19
C ILE A 108 -3.98 -25.96 4.82
N GLU A 109 -4.72 -26.49 5.80
CA GLU A 109 -5.87 -27.36 5.58
C GLU A 109 -6.96 -26.64 4.77
N GLU A 110 -7.35 -25.43 5.17
CA GLU A 110 -8.37 -24.66 4.46
C GLU A 110 -7.91 -24.31 3.03
N THR A 111 -6.63 -23.98 2.85
CA THR A 111 -6.06 -23.73 1.51
C THR A 111 -6.16 -24.97 0.63
N LYS A 112 -5.77 -26.15 1.14
CA LYS A 112 -5.88 -27.42 0.42
C LYS A 112 -7.33 -27.78 0.10
N ARG A 113 -8.24 -27.59 1.06
CA ARG A 113 -9.67 -27.85 0.89
C ARG A 113 -10.27 -26.99 -0.24
N ARG A 114 -9.98 -25.69 -0.25
CA ARG A 114 -10.44 -24.78 -1.32
C ARG A 114 -9.86 -25.15 -2.67
N ARG A 115 -8.55 -25.44 -2.73
CA ARG A 115 -7.88 -25.82 -3.97
C ARG A 115 -8.49 -27.08 -4.58
N LYS A 116 -8.74 -28.11 -3.76
CA LYS A 116 -9.38 -29.35 -4.22
C LYS A 116 -10.75 -29.10 -4.86
N ILE A 117 -11.59 -28.29 -4.20
CA ILE A 117 -12.92 -27.92 -4.74
C ILE A 117 -12.79 -27.20 -6.09
N GLN A 118 -11.81 -26.31 -6.22
CA GLN A 118 -11.55 -25.57 -7.47
C GLN A 118 -11.04 -26.50 -8.57
N GLU A 119 -10.13 -27.43 -8.27
CA GLU A 119 -9.62 -28.42 -9.22
C GLU A 119 -10.73 -29.36 -9.70
N ASP A 120 -11.56 -29.87 -8.80
CA ASP A 120 -12.71 -30.72 -9.12
C ASP A 120 -13.73 -29.98 -10.01
N HIS A 121 -14.01 -28.71 -9.69
CA HIS A 121 -14.86 -27.85 -10.50
C HIS A 121 -14.27 -27.64 -11.90
N ASN A 122 -12.99 -27.29 -11.98
CA ASN A 122 -12.31 -27.07 -13.25
C ASN A 122 -12.31 -28.31 -14.13
N LEU A 123 -12.05 -29.49 -13.56
CA LEU A 123 -12.10 -30.75 -14.28
C LEU A 123 -13.52 -31.05 -14.79
N LYS A 124 -14.54 -30.86 -13.95
CA LYS A 124 -15.94 -31.08 -14.31
C LYS A 124 -16.41 -30.22 -15.49
N PHE A 125 -15.91 -28.99 -15.58
CA PHE A 125 -16.33 -28.02 -16.60
C PHE A 125 -15.30 -27.78 -17.71
N GLY A 126 -14.16 -28.50 -17.71
CA GLY A 126 -13.11 -28.34 -18.70
C GLY A 126 -12.41 -26.97 -18.66
N ILE A 127 -12.34 -26.34 -17.48
CA ILE A 127 -11.74 -25.01 -17.30
C ILE A 127 -10.23 -25.16 -17.12
N THR A 128 -9.44 -24.51 -17.99
CA THR A 128 -7.99 -24.39 -17.79
C THR A 128 -7.69 -23.10 -17.03
N PRO A 129 -7.04 -23.15 -15.86
CA PRO A 129 -6.67 -21.96 -15.10
C PRO A 129 -5.73 -21.04 -15.90
N LEU A 130 -6.04 -19.76 -15.94
CA LEU A 130 -5.21 -18.74 -16.58
C LEU A 130 -5.04 -17.56 -15.63
N THR A 131 -3.82 -16.99 -15.57
CA THR A 131 -3.56 -15.75 -14.85
C THR A 131 -4.32 -14.61 -15.50
N ILE A 132 -5.04 -13.83 -14.71
CA ILE A 132 -5.77 -12.65 -15.19
C ILE A 132 -4.77 -11.59 -15.64
N LYS A 133 -4.93 -11.06 -16.86
CA LYS A 133 -4.21 -9.87 -17.30
C LYS A 133 -5.00 -8.63 -16.93
N LYS A 134 -4.42 -7.76 -16.10
CA LYS A 134 -4.98 -6.45 -15.73
C LYS A 134 -4.03 -5.35 -16.17
N GLU A 135 -4.55 -4.23 -16.66
CA GLU A 135 -3.69 -3.09 -16.98
C GLU A 135 -3.04 -2.52 -15.71
N VAL A 136 -1.85 -1.96 -15.87
CA VAL A 136 -1.06 -1.39 -14.76
C VAL A 136 -1.58 0.01 -14.36
N GLY A 137 -2.31 0.69 -15.26
CA GLY A 137 -2.88 2.02 -15.03
C GLY A 137 -4.03 2.07 -14.02
N ASP A 138 -4.75 0.96 -13.84
CA ASP A 138 -5.97 0.90 -13.02
C ASP A 138 -5.76 1.17 -11.52
N ILE A 139 -4.55 1.04 -11.00
CA ILE A 139 -4.29 1.17 -9.55
C ILE A 139 -4.31 2.64 -9.14
N ILE A 140 -3.66 3.51 -9.92
CA ILE A 140 -3.69 4.96 -9.67
C ILE A 140 -5.09 5.49 -9.96
N GLU A 141 -5.72 5.07 -11.04
CA GLU A 141 -7.07 5.53 -11.38
C GLU A 141 -8.14 5.09 -10.37
N ARG A 142 -8.00 3.91 -9.75
CA ARG A 142 -8.93 3.46 -8.70
C ARG A 142 -8.77 4.29 -7.43
N GLU A 143 -7.55 4.53 -6.98
CA GLU A 143 -7.33 5.38 -5.81
C GLU A 143 -7.70 6.84 -6.11
N GLU A 144 -7.39 7.38 -7.30
CA GLU A 144 -7.86 8.70 -7.74
C GLU A 144 -9.39 8.78 -7.83
N LYS A 145 -10.08 7.68 -8.20
CA LYS A 145 -11.56 7.61 -8.21
C LYS A 145 -12.16 7.40 -6.81
N GLU A 146 -11.40 6.88 -5.86
CA GLU A 146 -11.80 6.73 -4.45
C GLU A 146 -11.47 7.97 -3.60
N ARG A 147 -10.67 8.90 -4.13
CA ARG A 147 -10.44 10.22 -3.52
C ARG A 147 -11.72 11.04 -3.52
N THR A 148 -11.99 11.66 -2.39
CA THR A 148 -13.01 12.71 -2.32
C THR A 148 -12.50 13.96 -3.04
N SER A 149 -13.41 14.87 -3.37
CA SER A 149 -13.04 16.22 -3.84
C SER A 149 -12.08 16.91 -2.87
N GLU A 150 -12.24 16.67 -1.56
CA GLU A 150 -11.39 17.22 -0.50
C GLU A 150 -9.93 16.75 -0.64
N ASP A 151 -9.68 15.47 -0.91
CA ASP A 151 -8.32 14.90 -1.01
C ASP A 151 -7.53 15.51 -2.18
N LEU A 152 -8.20 15.74 -3.31
CA LEU A 152 -7.59 16.36 -4.50
C LEU A 152 -7.25 17.83 -4.25
N VAL A 153 -8.10 18.53 -3.51
CA VAL A 153 -7.89 19.94 -3.16
C VAL A 153 -6.78 20.09 -2.12
N LEU A 154 -6.69 19.19 -1.15
CA LEU A 154 -5.59 19.12 -0.18
C LEU A 154 -4.23 18.97 -0.88
N GLU A 155 -4.11 18.04 -1.82
CA GLU A 155 -2.84 17.81 -2.52
C GLU A 155 -2.43 18.99 -3.42
N ASP A 156 -3.37 19.64 -4.11
CA ASP A 156 -3.09 20.86 -4.90
C ASP A 156 -2.57 21.99 -3.99
N VAL A 157 -3.18 22.15 -2.81
CA VAL A 157 -2.74 23.13 -1.82
C VAL A 157 -1.34 22.80 -1.29
N GLU A 158 -1.02 21.55 -0.98
CA GLU A 158 0.31 21.17 -0.49
C GLU A 158 1.41 21.27 -1.55
N LYS A 159 1.11 20.95 -2.81
CA LYS A 159 2.06 21.12 -3.92
C LYS A 159 2.35 22.59 -4.23
N LYS A 160 1.34 23.46 -4.08
CA LYS A 160 1.49 24.90 -4.32
C LYS A 160 2.10 25.62 -3.12
N PHE A 161 1.73 25.25 -1.91
CA PHE A 161 2.04 25.96 -0.67
C PHE A 161 2.81 25.07 0.31
N ASN A 162 4.08 24.79 -0.02
CA ASN A 162 4.99 24.06 0.86
C ASN A 162 6.22 24.89 1.26
N SER A 163 6.89 24.43 2.31
CA SER A 163 8.10 25.02 2.89
C SER A 163 9.29 25.04 1.92
N LYS A 164 9.32 24.15 0.91
CA LYS A 164 10.37 24.15 -0.13
C LYS A 164 10.22 25.33 -1.10
N LYS A 165 8.99 25.71 -1.47
CA LYS A 165 8.71 26.86 -2.35
C LYS A 165 8.66 28.18 -1.59
N PHE A 166 8.26 28.15 -0.33
CA PHE A 166 8.15 29.32 0.53
C PHE A 166 8.90 29.08 1.84
N PRO A 167 10.22 29.39 1.89
CA PRO A 167 11.02 29.21 3.10
C PRO A 167 10.58 30.14 4.23
N ASN A 168 10.04 31.31 3.89
CA ASN A 168 9.50 32.26 4.85
C ASN A 168 8.02 31.93 5.14
N LYS A 169 7.75 31.50 6.38
CA LYS A 169 6.42 31.12 6.85
C LYS A 169 5.41 32.28 6.85
N GLU A 170 5.86 33.53 7.04
CA GLU A 170 4.96 34.69 7.02
C GLU A 170 4.44 34.96 5.60
N VAL A 171 5.34 34.89 4.61
CA VAL A 171 5.01 35.03 3.19
C VAL A 171 4.09 33.88 2.73
N LEU A 172 4.31 32.67 3.25
CA LEU A 172 3.44 31.52 2.97
C LEU A 172 2.02 31.74 3.51
N LYS A 173 1.88 32.27 4.74
CA LYS A 173 0.58 32.58 5.35
C LYS A 173 -0.17 33.67 4.58
N GLU A 174 0.51 34.72 4.13
CA GLU A 174 -0.11 35.77 3.32
C GLU A 174 -0.67 35.21 2.01
N LYS A 175 0.10 34.38 1.31
CA LYS A 175 -0.35 33.75 0.06
C LYS A 175 -1.50 32.77 0.26
N LEU A 176 -1.45 31.97 1.33
CA LEU A 176 -2.56 31.08 1.71
C LEU A 176 -3.83 31.89 1.98
N ARG A 177 -3.71 33.04 2.64
CA ARG A 177 -4.83 33.94 2.93
C ARG A 177 -5.41 34.59 1.67
N GLU A 178 -4.57 35.01 0.73
CA GLU A 178 -5.00 35.56 -0.55
C GLU A 178 -5.79 34.53 -1.38
N GLU A 179 -5.26 33.31 -1.50
CA GLU A 179 -5.92 32.22 -2.22
C GLU A 179 -7.21 31.75 -1.52
N MET A 180 -7.23 31.73 -0.18
CA MET A 180 -8.45 31.42 0.59
C MET A 180 -9.56 32.43 0.30
N MET A 181 -9.23 33.72 0.29
CA MET A 181 -10.18 34.79 -0.02
C MET A 181 -10.67 34.76 -1.46
N LYS A 182 -9.80 34.32 -2.39
CA LYS A 182 -10.15 34.12 -3.79
C LYS A 182 -11.11 32.94 -3.97
N ALA A 183 -10.80 31.79 -3.36
CA ALA A 183 -11.66 30.61 -3.37
C ALA A 183 -13.05 30.92 -2.76
N ALA A 184 -13.10 31.67 -1.65
CA ALA A 184 -14.36 32.10 -1.04
C ALA A 184 -15.19 33.02 -1.95
N LYS A 185 -14.55 33.89 -2.75
CA LYS A 185 -15.23 34.74 -3.75
C LYS A 185 -15.76 33.94 -4.93
N GLU A 186 -15.08 32.87 -5.30
CA GLU A 186 -15.48 31.93 -6.35
C GLU A 186 -16.51 30.89 -5.86
N LEU A 187 -16.97 31.01 -4.61
CA LEU A 187 -17.90 30.09 -3.92
C LEU A 187 -17.35 28.67 -3.75
N ASP A 188 -16.03 28.50 -3.85
CA ASP A 188 -15.31 27.25 -3.57
C ASP A 188 -14.98 27.18 -2.07
N PHE A 189 -16.00 26.89 -1.27
CA PHE A 189 -15.92 26.88 0.20
C PHE A 189 -15.08 25.73 0.74
N GLU A 190 -14.99 24.62 0.01
CA GLU A 190 -14.21 23.43 0.34
C GLU A 190 -12.71 23.75 0.26
N ARG A 191 -12.27 24.35 -0.84
CA ARG A 191 -10.90 24.86 -1.00
C ARG A 191 -10.56 25.95 0.00
N ALA A 192 -11.50 26.85 0.30
CA ALA A 192 -11.30 27.88 1.32
C ALA A 192 -11.11 27.27 2.73
N ALA A 193 -11.87 26.23 3.09
CA ALA A 193 -11.73 25.53 4.37
C ALA A 193 -10.35 24.86 4.50
N ILE A 194 -9.90 24.16 3.45
CA ILE A 194 -8.60 23.49 3.41
C ILE A 194 -7.44 24.51 3.54
N LEU A 195 -7.50 25.61 2.80
CA LEU A 195 -6.49 26.68 2.87
C LEU A 195 -6.42 27.33 4.26
N ARG A 196 -7.58 27.51 4.91
CA ARG A 196 -7.67 27.99 6.30
C ARG A 196 -7.01 27.03 7.27
N ASP A 197 -7.33 25.73 7.16
CA ASP A 197 -6.83 24.72 8.09
C ASP A 197 -5.31 24.54 7.94
N LYS A 198 -4.78 24.62 6.71
CA LYS A 198 -3.33 24.67 6.47
C LYS A 198 -2.69 25.92 7.08
N MET A 199 -3.29 27.10 6.92
CA MET A 199 -2.79 28.33 7.53
C MET A 199 -2.75 28.24 9.06
N LEU A 200 -3.78 27.65 9.68
CA LEU A 200 -3.84 27.42 11.13
C LEU A 200 -2.79 26.41 11.60
N SER A 201 -2.55 25.34 10.85
CA SER A 201 -1.53 24.32 11.19
C SER A 201 -0.13 24.94 11.35
N ILE A 202 0.24 25.88 10.47
CA ILE A 202 1.52 26.61 10.53
C ILE A 202 1.59 27.51 11.77
N GLN A 203 0.45 28.07 12.21
CA GLN A 203 0.38 28.90 13.42
C GLN A 203 0.56 28.09 14.71
N THR A 204 -0.02 26.89 14.75
CA THR A 204 0.19 25.95 15.86
C THR A 204 1.63 25.44 15.96
N GLU A 205 2.30 25.17 14.84
CA GLU A 205 3.73 24.81 14.81
C GLU A 205 4.64 25.93 15.36
N ASP A 206 4.33 27.19 15.06
CA ASP A 206 5.09 28.34 15.59
C ASP A 206 4.87 28.53 17.11
N SER A 207 3.79 27.97 17.64
CA SER A 207 3.43 28.03 19.07
C SER A 207 4.10 26.90 19.87
N SER A 208 4.28 25.72 19.26
CA SER A 208 4.97 24.59 19.88
C SER A 208 6.49 24.68 19.81
N ALA A 209 7.06 25.38 18.82
CA ALA A 209 8.50 25.61 18.69
C ALA A 209 9.07 26.71 19.62
N LYS A 210 8.20 27.43 20.35
CA LYS A 210 8.56 28.51 21.28
C LYS A 210 8.51 28.12 22.76
N ASN A 211 8.18 26.86 23.07
CA ASN A 211 8.19 26.28 24.42
C ASN A 211 9.30 25.25 24.57
#